data_AF-A0A850EHH9-F1
#
_entry.id   AF-A0A850EHH9-F1
#
_cell.length_a   1.000
_cell.length_b   1.000
_cell.length_c   1.000
_cell.angle_alpha   90.00
_cell.angle_beta   90.00
_cell.angle_gamma   90.00
#
_symmetry.space_group_name_H-M   'P 1'
#
loop_
_entity.id
_entity.type
_entity.pdbx_description
1 polymer ?
#
loop_
_entity_poly.entity_id
_entity_poly.type
_entity_poly.pdbx_seq_one_letter_code
_entity_poly.pdbx_strand_id
1 'polypeptide(L)'
;MTALRALTDLEYSRYNPFKWGKKSFLGITVALFALLLGIGWYLFHGKQPSLQAPFTAGTILIIGIIMYLSSVDMLMFTIHSSREWILNFPHPRKLLLYAKAISLFKHGLYLASIVIVANIGLYMLFNLTGHHEQLPFKELILTIVAHALFMASIFPLAIVCGLLAGTILMGWKMLLFVPFSLFWLSPLMILAIYLNSIALNGVQLQYLNPSYILLYTLGILLIGWPLSYKLIQWIAKAGLERMSEIRYNFLAVQLPFVKEQNTMKSYRHSSGFQALYQLERSRLQYFEGLLPIKVIKGALLAGAFILFYLFPGNDQLVMTLTKMQFILPVLVASIWIMCKGAVEHKQMNWRLSFPHPRLLLIVSNIVATGVTVLRIHLMLGIATLAGIGAALAGGRTNFASVTDYLHWFAYIFLTSALMLFLSLCLLQISYYLMKSKILIGLIFPLYMIIALQQTIVNNTLLPETIQIGQTPNWLLLGWVTLIGLPLAAACLPVGARYLHLVIAQSNETVIRKKH
;
A
#
# COMPACT_ATOMS: atom_id res chain seq x y z
N MET A 1 -21.60 22.25 26.58
CA MET A 1 -20.70 21.64 25.58
C MET A 1 -21.07 20.17 25.41
N THR A 2 -21.19 19.65 24.19
CA THR A 2 -21.47 18.21 23.99
C THR A 2 -20.20 17.38 24.20
N ALA A 3 -20.33 16.16 24.72
CA ALA A 3 -19.20 15.25 24.93
C ALA A 3 -18.38 15.01 23.65
N LEU A 4 -19.04 14.97 22.49
CA LEU A 4 -18.39 14.88 21.18
C LEU A 4 -17.45 16.06 20.94
N ARG A 5 -17.86 17.30 21.21
CA ARG A 5 -17.03 18.48 21.00
C ARG A 5 -15.77 18.45 21.86
N ALA A 6 -15.94 18.15 23.15
CA ALA A 6 -14.81 18.03 24.08
C ALA A 6 -13.81 16.96 23.64
N LEU A 7 -14.31 15.79 23.21
CA LEU A 7 -13.45 14.70 22.71
C LEU A 7 -12.79 15.06 21.38
N THR A 8 -13.48 15.76 20.48
CA THR A 8 -12.88 16.23 19.22
C THR A 8 -11.76 17.23 19.47
N ASP A 9 -11.93 18.15 20.43
CA ASP A 9 -10.92 19.15 20.74
C ASP A 9 -9.72 18.50 21.44
N LEU A 10 -9.96 17.49 22.28
CA LEU A 10 -8.91 16.68 22.88
C LEU A 10 -8.10 15.91 21.82
N GLU A 11 -8.76 15.22 20.89
CA GLU A 11 -8.07 14.51 19.81
C GLU A 11 -7.36 15.48 18.87
N TYR A 12 -7.99 16.60 18.52
CA TYR A 12 -7.39 17.64 17.66
C TYR A 12 -6.20 18.31 18.32
N SER A 13 -6.16 18.39 19.66
CA SER A 13 -5.01 18.91 20.38
C SER A 13 -3.71 18.18 20.01
N ARG A 14 -3.76 16.89 19.63
CA ARG A 14 -2.57 16.13 19.18
C ARG A 14 -2.01 16.64 17.86
N TYR A 15 -2.89 17.11 16.99
CA TYR A 15 -2.58 17.64 15.66
C TYR A 15 -2.42 19.15 15.64
N ASN A 16 -2.68 19.83 16.76
CA ASN A 16 -2.68 21.28 16.82
C ASN A 16 -1.25 21.81 16.59
N PRO A 17 -0.98 22.42 15.43
CA PRO A 17 0.36 22.85 15.09
C PRO A 17 0.76 24.13 15.86
N PHE A 18 -0.19 24.80 16.53
CA PHE A 18 0.10 25.90 17.45
C PHE A 18 0.84 25.47 18.72
N LYS A 19 0.92 24.16 19.03
CA LYS A 19 1.71 23.64 20.16
C LYS A 19 3.20 23.98 20.06
N TRP A 20 3.71 24.21 18.85
CA TRP A 20 5.13 24.51 18.63
C TRP A 20 5.43 26.02 18.62
N GLY A 21 4.43 26.85 18.95
CA GLY A 21 4.53 28.31 18.95
C GLY A 21 4.16 28.93 17.60
N LYS A 22 3.66 30.17 17.63
CA LYS A 22 3.15 30.90 16.45
C LYS A 22 4.20 31.07 15.34
N LYS A 23 5.48 31.27 15.71
CA LYS A 23 6.59 31.41 14.75
C LYS A 23 6.89 30.09 14.01
N SER A 24 6.97 28.98 14.74
CA SER A 24 7.20 27.65 14.18
C SER A 24 6.05 27.21 13.28
N PHE A 25 4.82 27.48 13.70
CA PHE A 25 3.62 27.24 12.89
C PHE A 25 3.70 27.95 11.53
N LEU A 26 3.95 29.26 11.53
CA LEU A 26 4.11 30.04 10.30
C LEU A 26 5.28 29.54 9.44
N GLY A 27 6.42 29.23 10.06
CA GLY A 27 7.57 28.68 9.37
C GLY A 27 7.27 27.36 8.64
N ILE A 28 6.57 26.43 9.31
CA ILE A 28 6.19 25.15 8.71
C ILE A 28 5.17 25.34 7.59
N THR A 29 4.19 26.24 7.74
CA THR A 29 3.24 26.53 6.67
C THR A 29 3.91 27.09 5.43
N VAL A 30 4.83 28.04 5.61
CA VAL A 30 5.56 28.66 4.51
C VAL A 30 6.49 27.65 3.86
N ALA A 31 7.17 26.80 4.64
CA ALA A 31 8.03 25.75 4.12
C ALA A 31 7.23 24.70 3.32
N LEU A 32 6.06 24.27 3.80
CA LEU A 32 5.18 23.36 3.08
C LEU A 32 4.65 23.98 1.79
N PHE A 33 4.23 25.24 1.84
CA PHE A 33 3.79 25.99 0.66
C PHE A 33 4.92 26.10 -0.38
N ALA A 34 6.12 26.51 0.02
CA ALA A 34 7.27 26.61 -0.87
C ALA A 34 7.68 25.25 -1.45
N LEU A 35 7.61 24.18 -0.66
CA LEU A 35 7.89 22.82 -1.11
C LEU A 35 6.87 22.34 -2.14
N LEU A 36 5.57 22.58 -1.91
CA LEU A 36 4.51 22.25 -2.88
C LEU A 36 4.67 23.04 -4.18
N LEU A 37 5.01 24.33 -4.10
CA LEU A 37 5.33 25.15 -5.28
C LEU A 37 6.54 24.60 -6.04
N GLY A 38 7.64 24.26 -5.34
CA GLY A 38 8.84 23.74 -5.98
C GLY A 38 8.62 22.39 -6.67
N ILE A 39 7.91 21.47 -6.01
CA ILE A 39 7.55 20.17 -6.59
C ILE A 39 6.62 20.36 -7.78
N GLY A 40 5.59 21.21 -7.65
CA GLY A 40 4.66 21.50 -8.74
C GLY A 40 5.37 22.09 -9.95
N TRP A 41 6.25 23.07 -9.73
CA TRP A 41 7.07 23.66 -10.80
C TRP A 41 7.91 22.58 -11.50
N TYR A 42 8.68 21.79 -10.76
CA TYR A 42 9.51 20.73 -11.33
C TYR A 42 8.72 19.70 -12.16
N LEU A 43 7.55 19.26 -11.66
CA LEU A 43 6.74 18.24 -12.32
C LEU A 43 6.07 18.72 -13.61
N PHE A 44 5.70 20.01 -13.66
CA PHE A 44 4.82 20.55 -14.70
C PHE A 44 5.54 21.46 -15.70
N HIS A 45 6.72 22.00 -15.36
CA HIS A 45 7.45 22.94 -16.21
C HIS A 45 7.76 22.39 -17.61
N GLY A 46 8.15 21.11 -17.71
CA GLY A 46 8.54 20.50 -18.99
C GLY A 46 7.41 19.86 -19.81
N LYS A 47 6.16 19.83 -19.32
CA LYS A 47 5.09 18.97 -19.88
C LYS A 47 3.91 19.73 -20.52
N GLN A 48 3.96 21.06 -20.63
CA GLN A 48 2.84 21.92 -21.07
C GLN A 48 1.47 21.39 -20.60
N PRO A 49 1.29 21.17 -19.29
CA PRO A 49 0.08 20.54 -18.78
C PRO A 49 -1.14 21.43 -19.02
N SER A 50 -2.32 20.82 -19.08
CA SER A 50 -3.56 21.58 -19.05
C SER A 50 -3.66 22.42 -17.78
N LEU A 51 -4.31 23.58 -17.85
CA LEU A 51 -4.45 24.52 -16.73
C LEU A 51 -5.11 23.92 -15.46
N GLN A 52 -5.83 22.81 -15.62
CA GLN A 52 -6.51 22.08 -14.54
C GLN A 52 -5.60 21.05 -13.85
N ALA A 53 -4.47 20.70 -14.47
CA ALA A 53 -3.57 19.67 -13.98
C ALA A 53 -2.97 19.89 -12.58
N PRO A 54 -2.54 21.09 -12.18
CA PRO A 54 -2.05 21.29 -10.81
C PRO A 54 -3.17 21.08 -9.79
N PHE A 55 -4.41 21.47 -10.13
CA PHE A 55 -5.56 21.30 -9.24
C PHE A 55 -5.95 19.83 -9.06
N THR A 56 -5.99 19.06 -10.14
CA THR A 56 -6.31 17.61 -10.11
C THR A 56 -5.20 16.80 -9.45
N ALA A 57 -3.93 17.09 -9.75
CA ALA A 57 -2.81 16.44 -9.07
C ALA A 57 -2.81 16.76 -7.56
N GLY A 58 -3.10 18.01 -7.20
CA GLY A 58 -3.24 18.43 -5.80
C GLY A 58 -4.40 17.74 -5.07
N THR A 59 -5.57 17.57 -5.70
CA THR A 59 -6.70 16.83 -5.09
C THR A 59 -6.36 15.36 -4.86
N ILE A 60 -5.75 14.70 -5.84
CA ILE A 60 -5.35 13.30 -5.71
C ILE A 60 -4.30 13.13 -4.60
N LEU A 61 -3.33 14.04 -4.55
CA LEU A 61 -2.26 14.03 -3.55
C LEU A 61 -2.81 14.24 -2.12
N ILE A 62 -3.72 15.20 -1.91
CA ILE A 62 -4.28 15.43 -0.56
C ILE A 62 -5.16 14.26 -0.10
N ILE A 63 -5.89 13.60 -1.01
CA ILE A 63 -6.63 12.37 -0.70
C ILE A 63 -5.65 11.30 -0.19
N GLY A 64 -4.54 11.09 -0.90
CA GLY A 64 -3.48 10.16 -0.49
C GLY A 64 -2.89 10.51 0.88
N ILE A 65 -2.58 11.78 1.13
CA ILE A 65 -2.03 12.24 2.43
C ILE A 65 -3.02 11.99 3.58
N ILE A 66 -4.31 12.29 3.40
CA ILE A 66 -5.31 12.10 4.46
C ILE A 66 -5.56 10.62 4.73
N MET A 67 -5.64 9.79 3.69
CA MET A 67 -5.70 8.33 3.82
C MET A 67 -4.47 7.79 4.55
N TYR A 68 -3.28 8.31 4.23
CA TYR A 68 -2.03 7.97 4.89
C TYR A 68 -2.07 8.35 6.37
N LEU A 69 -2.33 9.61 6.71
CA LEU A 69 -2.36 10.12 8.08
C LEU A 69 -3.35 9.34 8.96
N SER A 70 -4.57 9.12 8.45
CA SER A 70 -5.60 8.36 9.17
C SER A 70 -5.21 6.89 9.39
N SER A 71 -4.58 6.26 8.40
CA SER A 71 -4.08 4.89 8.52
C SER A 71 -2.93 4.78 9.52
N VAL A 72 -1.94 5.68 9.46
CA VAL A 72 -0.79 5.70 10.37
C VAL A 72 -1.26 5.94 11.79
N ASP A 73 -2.18 6.88 12.01
CA ASP A 73 -2.73 7.13 13.35
C ASP A 73 -3.43 5.88 13.91
N MET A 74 -4.15 5.12 13.07
CA MET A 74 -4.78 3.87 13.51
C MET A 74 -3.77 2.73 13.73
N LEU A 75 -2.73 2.63 12.90
CA LEU A 75 -1.65 1.64 13.04
C LEU A 75 -0.82 1.91 14.29
N MET A 76 -0.38 3.15 14.48
CA MET A 76 0.39 3.58 15.65
C MET A 76 -0.45 3.50 16.93
N PHE A 77 -1.77 3.66 16.85
CA PHE A 77 -2.65 3.42 18.00
C PHE A 77 -2.56 1.98 18.53
N THR A 78 -2.25 0.99 17.69
CA THR A 78 -2.07 -0.40 18.18
C THR A 78 -0.78 -0.58 18.99
N ILE A 79 0.22 0.27 18.73
CA ILE A 79 1.58 0.20 19.28
C ILE A 79 1.72 1.14 20.49
N HIS A 80 1.02 2.28 20.50
CA HIS A 80 1.17 3.29 21.54
C HIS A 80 0.57 2.90 22.88
N SER A 81 1.27 3.29 23.94
CA SER A 81 0.86 3.10 25.33
C SER A 81 -0.35 3.96 25.73
N SER A 82 -0.72 4.95 24.92
CA SER A 82 -1.98 5.74 25.02
C SER A 82 -3.22 4.96 24.58
N ARG A 83 -3.04 3.79 23.96
CA ARG A 83 -4.12 2.81 23.71
C ARG A 83 -4.88 2.49 24.98
N GLU A 84 -4.17 2.32 26.08
CA GLU A 84 -4.75 2.01 27.39
C GLU A 84 -5.70 3.12 27.84
N TRP A 85 -5.33 4.39 27.60
CA TRP A 85 -6.15 5.54 27.94
C TRP A 85 -7.45 5.55 27.13
N ILE A 86 -7.39 5.49 25.79
CA ILE A 86 -8.58 5.48 24.91
C ILE A 86 -9.47 4.26 25.19
N LEU A 87 -8.88 3.09 25.46
CA LEU A 87 -9.65 1.90 25.81
C LEU A 87 -10.29 2.00 27.21
N ASN A 88 -9.76 2.81 28.12
CA ASN A 88 -10.34 3.02 29.44
C ASN A 88 -11.35 4.19 29.50
N PHE A 89 -11.58 4.93 28.41
CA PHE A 89 -12.58 6.01 28.42
C PHE A 89 -14.00 5.49 28.68
N PRO A 90 -14.77 6.12 29.58
CA PRO A 90 -16.16 5.75 29.90
C PRO A 90 -17.14 6.26 28.82
N HIS A 91 -16.80 6.09 27.54
CA HIS A 91 -17.62 6.53 26.42
C HIS A 91 -17.72 5.43 25.35
N PRO A 92 -18.85 5.36 24.62
CA PRO A 92 -19.05 4.35 23.59
C PRO A 92 -17.99 4.49 22.49
N ARG A 93 -17.46 3.36 22.03
CA ARG A 93 -16.38 3.31 21.01
C ARG A 93 -16.72 4.06 19.73
N LYS A 94 -18.00 4.04 19.34
CA LYS A 94 -18.51 4.81 18.20
C LYS A 94 -18.24 6.30 18.37
N LEU A 95 -18.49 6.87 19.55
CA LEU A 95 -18.33 8.29 19.82
C LEU A 95 -16.86 8.70 19.81
N LEU A 96 -15.97 7.85 20.37
CA LEU A 96 -14.51 8.06 20.29
C LEU A 96 -14.02 8.03 18.83
N LEU A 97 -14.54 7.10 18.01
CA LEU A 97 -14.16 7.01 16.59
C LEU A 97 -14.69 8.22 15.79
N TYR A 98 -15.91 8.69 16.06
CA TYR A 98 -16.42 9.93 15.48
C TYR A 98 -15.58 11.14 15.87
N ALA A 99 -15.19 11.24 17.14
CA ALA A 99 -14.33 12.33 17.60
C ALA A 99 -12.97 12.32 16.86
N LYS A 100 -12.39 11.13 16.68
CA LYS A 100 -11.16 10.92 15.92
C LYS A 100 -11.32 11.30 14.44
N ALA A 101 -12.39 10.84 13.80
CA ALA A 101 -12.67 11.16 12.40
C ALA A 101 -12.89 12.66 12.17
N ILE A 102 -13.63 13.34 13.04
CA ILE A 102 -13.86 14.80 12.96
C ILE A 102 -12.55 15.58 13.21
N SER A 103 -11.71 15.12 14.14
CA SER A 103 -10.39 15.70 14.38
C SER A 103 -9.50 15.62 13.13
N LEU A 104 -9.42 14.44 12.51
CA LEU A 104 -8.70 14.23 11.26
C LEU A 104 -9.29 15.03 10.09
N PHE A 105 -10.61 15.21 10.06
CA PHE A 105 -11.28 16.04 9.06
C PHE A 105 -10.90 17.52 9.20
N LYS A 106 -10.91 18.07 10.43
CA LYS A 106 -10.42 19.44 10.69
C LYS A 106 -8.97 19.62 10.25
N HIS A 107 -8.11 18.65 10.53
CA HIS A 107 -6.70 18.69 10.11
C HIS A 107 -6.55 18.56 8.58
N GLY A 108 -7.34 17.69 7.95
CA GLY A 108 -7.39 17.53 6.49
C GLY A 108 -7.82 18.82 5.78
N LEU A 109 -8.84 19.52 6.28
CA LEU A 109 -9.27 20.82 5.74
C LEU A 109 -8.17 21.89 5.83
N TYR A 110 -7.40 21.89 6.92
CA TYR A 110 -6.26 22.78 7.06
C TYR A 110 -5.15 22.48 6.06
N LEU A 111 -4.83 21.21 5.81
CA LEU A 111 -3.85 20.84 4.77
C LEU A 111 -4.39 21.14 3.35
N ALA A 112 -5.68 20.93 3.13
CA ALA A 112 -6.35 21.23 1.87
C ALA A 112 -6.29 22.72 1.50
N SER A 113 -6.45 23.62 2.47
CA SER A 113 -6.35 25.05 2.20
C SER A 113 -4.92 25.44 1.77
N ILE A 114 -3.89 24.84 2.37
CA ILE A 114 -2.49 25.05 1.94
C ILE A 114 -2.30 24.56 0.50
N VAL A 115 -2.82 23.38 0.15
CA VAL A 115 -2.73 22.83 -1.22
C VAL A 115 -3.46 23.69 -2.24
N ILE A 116 -4.67 24.17 -1.93
CA ILE A 116 -5.43 25.05 -2.81
C ILE A 116 -4.66 26.37 -3.04
N VAL A 117 -4.13 26.97 -1.98
CA VAL A 117 -3.33 28.21 -2.08
C VAL A 117 -2.06 27.98 -2.88
N ALA A 118 -1.38 26.84 -2.70
CA ALA A 118 -0.22 26.46 -3.52
C ALA A 118 -0.57 26.28 -4.99
N ASN A 119 -1.70 25.66 -5.31
CA ASN A 119 -2.17 25.49 -6.70
C ASN A 119 -2.51 26.82 -7.37
N ILE A 120 -3.13 27.76 -6.63
CA ILE A 120 -3.36 29.12 -7.12
C ILE A 120 -2.02 29.83 -7.37
N GLY A 121 -1.05 29.67 -6.46
CA GLY A 121 0.31 30.20 -6.64
C GLY A 121 1.01 29.65 -7.88
N LEU A 122 0.93 28.33 -8.11
CA LEU A 122 1.45 27.68 -9.33
C LEU A 122 0.79 28.22 -10.60
N TYR A 123 -0.54 28.37 -10.60
CA TYR A 123 -1.26 28.96 -11.72
C TYR A 123 -0.76 30.37 -12.03
N MET A 124 -0.59 31.22 -11.01
CA MET A 124 -0.06 32.58 -11.18
C MET A 124 1.37 32.57 -11.73
N LEU A 125 2.23 31.66 -11.26
CA LEU A 125 3.61 31.52 -11.75
C LEU A 125 3.65 31.07 -13.22
N PHE A 126 2.81 30.12 -13.62
CA PHE A 126 2.74 29.67 -15.02
C PHE A 126 2.19 30.74 -15.96
N ASN A 127 1.24 31.55 -15.49
CA ASN A 127 0.75 32.70 -16.23
C ASN A 127 1.84 33.77 -16.39
N LEU A 128 2.56 34.13 -15.31
CA LEU A 128 3.63 35.14 -15.35
C LEU A 128 4.81 34.74 -16.25
N THR A 129 5.12 33.45 -16.32
CA THR A 129 6.21 32.91 -17.14
C THR A 129 5.79 32.63 -18.58
N GLY A 130 4.57 33.00 -18.98
CA GLY A 130 4.06 32.86 -20.35
C GLY A 130 3.90 31.41 -20.80
N HIS A 131 3.89 30.44 -19.89
CA HIS A 131 3.75 29.03 -20.24
C HIS A 131 2.31 28.65 -20.62
N HIS A 132 1.32 29.47 -20.25
CA HIS A 132 -0.11 29.20 -20.47
C HIS A 132 -0.89 30.43 -20.91
N GLU A 133 -1.94 30.21 -21.71
CA GLU A 133 -2.95 31.21 -22.02
C GLU A 133 -3.79 31.55 -20.77
N GLN A 134 -4.17 32.82 -20.63
CA GLN A 134 -4.93 33.31 -19.50
C GLN A 134 -6.35 32.75 -19.51
N LEU A 135 -6.75 32.05 -18.44
CA LEU A 135 -8.14 31.63 -18.27
C LEU A 135 -9.05 32.84 -18.02
N PRO A 136 -10.29 32.82 -18.55
CA PRO A 136 -11.30 33.75 -18.11
C PRO A 136 -11.54 33.56 -16.60
N PHE A 137 -11.60 34.66 -15.85
CA PHE A 137 -11.72 34.67 -14.39
C PHE A 137 -12.84 33.77 -13.83
N LYS A 138 -13.94 33.65 -14.57
CA LYS A 138 -15.08 32.79 -14.23
C LYS A 138 -14.69 31.30 -14.15
N GLU A 139 -13.88 30.82 -15.08
CA GLU A 139 -13.45 29.41 -15.12
C GLU A 139 -12.46 29.08 -14.00
N LEU A 140 -11.57 30.02 -13.67
CA LEU A 140 -10.66 29.89 -12.52
C LEU A 140 -11.42 29.77 -11.20
N ILE A 141 -12.44 30.60 -10.98
CA ILE A 141 -13.25 30.48 -9.75
C ILE A 141 -13.97 29.13 -9.73
N LEU A 142 -14.54 28.71 -10.86
CA LEU A 142 -15.24 27.43 -10.97
C LEU A 142 -14.31 26.25 -10.67
N THR A 143 -13.08 26.26 -11.19
CA THR A 143 -12.10 25.19 -10.92
C THR A 143 -11.74 25.14 -9.44
N ILE A 144 -11.42 26.28 -8.82
CA ILE A 144 -11.07 26.37 -7.39
C ILE A 144 -12.22 25.86 -6.52
N VAL A 145 -13.44 26.34 -6.76
CA VAL A 145 -14.62 25.95 -5.97
C VAL A 145 -14.95 24.47 -6.16
N ALA A 146 -14.93 23.97 -7.40
CA ALA A 146 -15.21 22.56 -7.68
C ALA A 146 -14.23 21.63 -6.96
N HIS A 147 -12.93 21.93 -7.02
CA HIS A 147 -11.90 21.11 -6.35
C HIS A 147 -11.98 21.24 -4.83
N ALA A 148 -12.25 22.45 -4.29
CA ALA A 148 -12.41 22.65 -2.84
C ALA A 148 -13.62 21.86 -2.29
N LEU A 149 -14.77 21.90 -2.98
CA LEU A 149 -15.95 21.11 -2.62
C LEU A 149 -15.69 19.60 -2.76
N PHE A 150 -14.93 19.20 -3.77
CA PHE A 150 -14.56 17.80 -3.95
C PHE A 150 -13.67 17.30 -2.82
N MET A 151 -12.65 18.06 -2.44
CA MET A 151 -11.80 17.76 -1.28
C MET A 151 -12.64 17.65 0.00
N ALA A 152 -13.51 18.63 0.27
CA ALA A 152 -14.34 18.61 1.47
C ALA A 152 -15.31 17.41 1.51
N SER A 153 -15.87 17.02 0.37
CA SER A 153 -16.83 15.91 0.30
C SER A 153 -16.17 14.53 0.37
N ILE A 154 -14.96 14.34 -0.20
CA ILE A 154 -14.25 13.06 -0.20
C ILE A 154 -13.53 12.75 1.13
N PHE A 155 -13.18 13.76 1.94
CA PHE A 155 -12.39 13.54 3.16
C PHE A 155 -13.02 12.59 4.17
N PRO A 156 -14.33 12.63 4.48
CA PRO A 156 -14.93 11.65 5.37
C PRO A 156 -14.73 10.21 4.88
N LEU A 157 -14.86 9.98 3.57
CA LEU A 157 -14.61 8.67 2.97
C LEU A 157 -13.13 8.29 3.10
N ALA A 158 -12.21 9.19 2.71
CA ALA A 158 -10.77 8.97 2.78
C ALA A 158 -10.28 8.64 4.20
N ILE A 159 -10.76 9.40 5.20
CA ILE A 159 -10.43 9.19 6.62
C ILE A 159 -10.92 7.82 7.09
N VAL A 160 -12.19 7.49 6.81
CA VAL A 160 -12.77 6.23 7.23
C VAL A 160 -12.07 5.05 6.56
N CYS A 161 -11.73 5.20 5.28
CA CYS A 161 -10.89 4.23 4.58
C CYS A 161 -9.56 4.03 5.29
N GLY A 162 -8.80 5.08 5.61
CA GLY A 162 -7.54 4.91 6.35
C GLY A 162 -7.73 4.28 7.74
N LEU A 163 -8.81 4.64 8.46
CA LEU A 163 -9.15 4.04 9.76
C LEU A 163 -9.49 2.53 9.67
N LEU A 164 -9.88 2.01 8.50
CA LEU A 164 -10.08 0.55 8.30
C LEU A 164 -8.81 -0.26 8.55
N ALA A 165 -7.62 0.34 8.47
CA ALA A 165 -6.36 -0.33 8.79
C ALA A 165 -6.41 -1.02 10.18
N GLY A 166 -7.11 -0.41 11.15
CA GLY A 166 -7.24 -0.96 12.50
C GLY A 166 -8.12 -2.21 12.62
N THR A 167 -9.03 -2.47 11.69
CA THR A 167 -9.90 -3.66 11.70
C THR A 167 -9.30 -4.81 10.89
N ILE A 168 -8.59 -4.46 9.82
CA ILE A 168 -8.11 -5.41 8.81
C ILE A 168 -6.90 -6.20 9.32
N LEU A 169 -6.10 -5.63 10.22
CA LEU A 169 -4.96 -6.32 10.82
C LEU A 169 -5.33 -7.41 11.86
N MET A 170 -6.61 -7.77 12.00
CA MET A 170 -7.07 -8.69 13.06
C MET A 170 -7.89 -9.88 12.52
N GLY A 171 -7.35 -11.09 12.74
CA GLY A 171 -8.03 -12.37 12.47
C GLY A 171 -8.23 -12.67 10.98
N TRP A 172 -9.33 -13.36 10.64
CA TRP A 172 -9.64 -13.75 9.26
C TRP A 172 -9.83 -12.56 8.30
N LYS A 173 -10.10 -11.37 8.84
CA LYS A 173 -10.23 -10.10 8.09
C LYS A 173 -8.91 -9.63 7.48
N MET A 174 -7.79 -10.23 7.86
CA MET A 174 -6.48 -10.03 7.22
C MET A 174 -6.51 -10.40 5.73
N LEU A 175 -7.46 -11.22 5.27
CA LEU A 175 -7.67 -11.45 3.84
C LEU A 175 -8.04 -10.16 3.08
N LEU A 176 -8.70 -9.22 3.74
CA LEU A 176 -9.02 -7.91 3.18
C LEU A 176 -7.81 -6.96 3.14
N PHE A 177 -6.65 -7.38 3.66
CA PHE A 177 -5.45 -6.55 3.68
C PHE A 177 -4.91 -6.26 2.28
N VAL A 178 -4.96 -7.24 1.38
CA VAL A 178 -4.56 -7.06 -0.01
C VAL A 178 -5.47 -6.06 -0.73
N PRO A 179 -6.81 -6.24 -0.79
CA PRO A 179 -7.66 -5.25 -1.44
C PRO A 179 -7.60 -3.88 -0.76
N PHE A 180 -7.43 -3.84 0.56
CA PHE A 180 -7.25 -2.59 1.30
C PHE A 180 -5.97 -1.86 0.93
N SER A 181 -4.83 -2.57 0.86
CA SER A 181 -3.55 -1.96 0.52
C SER A 181 -3.50 -1.49 -0.92
N LEU A 182 -4.12 -2.23 -1.86
CA LEU A 182 -4.33 -1.77 -3.24
C LEU A 182 -5.19 -0.50 -3.28
N PHE A 183 -6.31 -0.50 -2.56
CA PHE A 183 -7.18 0.68 -2.47
C PHE A 183 -6.47 1.87 -1.81
N TRP A 184 -5.65 1.61 -0.79
CA TRP A 184 -4.88 2.63 -0.06
C TRP A 184 -3.76 3.24 -0.92
N LEU A 185 -3.12 2.44 -1.78
CA LEU A 185 -2.13 2.91 -2.75
C LEU A 185 -2.77 3.58 -3.98
N SER A 186 -4.08 3.41 -4.20
CA SER A 186 -4.74 3.88 -5.42
C SER A 186 -4.57 5.38 -5.71
N PRO A 187 -4.61 6.33 -4.74
CA PRO A 187 -4.40 7.74 -5.07
C PRO A 187 -3.00 7.99 -5.65
N LEU A 188 -1.99 7.30 -5.14
CA LEU A 188 -0.62 7.42 -5.62
C LEU A 188 -0.45 6.78 -7.00
N MET A 189 -1.10 5.64 -7.24
CA MET A 189 -1.12 5.01 -8.57
C MET A 189 -1.83 5.91 -9.60
N ILE A 190 -2.98 6.49 -9.25
CA ILE A 190 -3.72 7.42 -10.12
C ILE A 190 -2.85 8.66 -10.41
N LEU A 191 -2.17 9.22 -9.39
CA LEU A 191 -1.25 10.34 -9.59
C LEU A 191 -0.08 9.97 -10.52
N ALA A 192 0.51 8.78 -10.36
CA ALA A 192 1.61 8.31 -11.19
C ALA A 192 1.17 8.09 -12.65
N ILE A 193 -0.03 7.52 -12.87
CA ILE A 193 -0.61 7.39 -14.21
C ILE A 193 -0.86 8.78 -14.81
N TYR A 194 -1.45 9.68 -14.03
CA TYR A 194 -1.75 11.05 -14.45
C TYR A 194 -0.51 11.84 -14.86
N LEU A 195 0.58 11.71 -14.10
CA LEU A 195 1.83 12.41 -14.39
C LEU A 195 2.62 11.79 -15.56
N ASN A 196 2.47 10.49 -15.82
CA ASN A 196 3.20 9.80 -16.90
C ASN A 196 2.44 9.77 -18.22
N SER A 197 1.13 10.05 -18.24
CA SER A 197 0.37 10.06 -19.48
C SER A 197 0.67 11.30 -20.31
N ILE A 198 1.68 11.19 -21.19
CA ILE A 198 1.79 12.00 -22.43
C ILE A 198 0.54 11.75 -23.33
N ALA A 199 -0.20 10.67 -23.06
CA ALA A 199 -1.33 10.15 -23.82
C ALA A 199 -2.74 10.50 -23.29
N LEU A 200 -2.92 11.55 -22.46
CA LEU A 200 -4.27 12.12 -22.29
C LEU A 200 -4.63 12.86 -23.59
N ASN A 201 -4.98 12.10 -24.63
CA ASN A 201 -5.66 12.62 -25.80
C ASN A 201 -6.80 13.53 -25.32
N GLY A 202 -7.04 14.65 -26.01
CA GLY A 202 -8.00 15.70 -25.63
C GLY A 202 -9.41 15.21 -25.20
N VAL A 203 -9.80 13.99 -25.58
CA VAL A 203 -11.04 13.33 -25.17
C VAL A 203 -11.09 12.96 -23.68
N GLN A 204 -9.97 12.54 -23.07
CA GLN A 204 -9.95 12.17 -21.64
C GLN A 204 -9.79 13.37 -20.70
N LEU A 205 -9.29 14.50 -21.21
CA LEU A 205 -9.27 15.79 -20.51
C LEU A 205 -10.69 16.30 -20.19
N GLN A 206 -11.70 15.88 -20.95
CA GLN A 206 -13.09 16.28 -20.70
C GLN A 206 -13.60 15.81 -19.32
N TYR A 207 -13.20 14.62 -18.87
CA TYR A 207 -13.60 14.08 -17.56
C TYR A 207 -12.92 14.78 -16.37
N LEU A 208 -11.91 15.60 -16.63
CA LEU A 208 -11.23 16.41 -15.61
C LEU A 208 -11.80 17.83 -15.52
N ASN A 209 -12.76 18.18 -16.37
CA ASN A 209 -13.39 19.49 -16.32
C ASN A 209 -14.13 19.71 -14.99
N PRO A 210 -14.19 20.97 -14.50
CA PRO A 210 -14.83 21.33 -13.23
C PRO A 210 -16.27 20.84 -13.09
N SER A 211 -17.02 20.84 -14.20
CA SER A 211 -18.41 20.37 -14.24
C SER A 211 -18.53 18.88 -13.90
N TYR A 212 -17.63 18.04 -14.40
CA TYR A 212 -17.61 16.61 -14.05
C TYR A 212 -17.12 16.39 -12.63
N ILE A 213 -16.17 17.19 -12.15
CA ILE A 213 -15.74 17.15 -10.75
C ILE A 213 -16.91 17.47 -9.82
N LEU A 214 -17.75 18.45 -10.14
CA LEU A 214 -18.98 18.73 -9.39
C LEU A 214 -19.94 17.53 -9.43
N LEU A 215 -20.10 16.86 -10.56
CA LEU A 215 -20.90 15.62 -10.62
C LEU A 215 -20.31 14.51 -9.72
N TYR A 216 -18.98 14.36 -9.69
CA TYR A 216 -18.31 13.44 -8.77
C TYR A 216 -18.53 13.83 -7.30
N THR A 217 -18.48 15.13 -6.97
CA THR A 217 -18.81 15.62 -5.60
C THR A 217 -20.20 15.17 -5.18
N LEU A 218 -21.18 15.27 -6.08
CA LEU A 218 -22.56 14.92 -5.82
C LEU A 218 -22.71 13.41 -5.62
N GLY A 219 -22.05 12.60 -6.46
CA GLY A 219 -22.00 11.14 -6.28
C GLY A 219 -21.39 10.72 -4.94
N ILE A 220 -20.32 11.40 -4.50
CA ILE A 220 -19.69 11.15 -3.20
C ILE A 220 -20.61 11.54 -2.03
N LEU A 221 -21.33 12.66 -2.14
CA LEU A 221 -22.29 13.07 -1.11
C LEU A 221 -23.47 12.08 -1.01
N LEU A 222 -23.99 11.58 -2.13
CA LEU A 222 -25.11 10.66 -2.13
C LEU A 222 -24.74 9.23 -1.69
N ILE A 223 -23.59 8.72 -2.11
CA ILE A 223 -23.19 7.32 -1.90
C ILE A 223 -22.08 7.21 -0.86
N GLY A 224 -21.04 8.04 -1.01
CA GLY A 224 -19.84 8.01 -0.17
C GLY A 224 -20.10 8.37 1.29
N TRP A 225 -20.92 9.38 1.57
CA TRP A 225 -21.25 9.77 2.94
C TRP A 225 -22.02 8.68 3.71
N PRO A 226 -23.14 8.13 3.19
CA PRO A 226 -23.81 7.01 3.83
C PRO A 226 -22.91 5.78 4.03
N LEU A 227 -22.03 5.51 3.05
CA LEU A 227 -21.05 4.44 3.16
C LEU A 227 -20.04 4.71 4.28
N SER A 228 -19.51 5.93 4.39
CA SER A 228 -18.58 6.33 5.44
C SER A 228 -19.20 6.18 6.83
N TYR A 229 -20.48 6.53 6.98
CA TYR A 229 -21.23 6.38 8.21
C TYR A 229 -21.37 4.89 8.62
N LYS A 230 -21.74 4.02 7.67
CA LYS A 230 -21.83 2.57 7.91
C LYS A 230 -20.46 1.96 8.25
N LEU A 231 -19.40 2.37 7.53
CA LEU A 231 -18.05 1.90 7.77
C LEU A 231 -17.53 2.31 9.16
N ILE A 232 -17.81 3.53 9.62
CA ILE A 232 -17.50 3.97 11.00
C ILE A 232 -18.14 3.05 12.04
N GLN A 233 -19.42 2.71 11.86
CA GLN A 233 -20.11 1.80 12.77
C GLN A 233 -19.47 0.41 12.76
N TRP A 234 -19.08 -0.08 11.59
CA TRP A 234 -18.39 -1.35 11.46
C TRP A 234 -17.02 -1.32 12.13
N ILE A 235 -16.22 -0.25 11.94
CA ILE A 235 -14.90 -0.10 12.55
C ILE A 235 -14.99 -0.05 14.08
N ALA A 236 -15.96 0.67 14.62
CA ALA A 236 -16.18 0.73 16.06
C ALA A 236 -16.46 -0.64 16.68
N LYS A 237 -17.34 -1.44 16.05
CA LYS A 237 -17.68 -2.80 16.51
C LYS A 237 -16.55 -3.82 16.26
N ALA A 238 -16.05 -3.87 15.03
CA ALA A 238 -15.10 -4.90 14.60
C ALA A 238 -13.66 -4.67 15.08
N GLY A 239 -13.25 -3.41 15.19
CA GLY A 239 -11.88 -3.01 15.48
C GLY A 239 -11.69 -2.70 16.96
N LEU A 240 -12.37 -1.67 17.46
CA LEU A 240 -12.14 -1.14 18.81
C LEU A 240 -12.67 -2.05 19.93
N GLU A 241 -13.87 -2.63 19.79
CA GLU A 241 -14.41 -3.55 20.82
C GLU A 241 -13.54 -4.81 20.97
N ARG A 242 -13.08 -5.37 19.85
CA ARG A 242 -12.20 -6.55 19.85
C ARG A 242 -10.80 -6.26 20.42
N MET A 243 -10.29 -5.03 20.22
CA MET A 243 -9.04 -4.58 20.84
C MET A 243 -9.12 -4.49 22.37
N SER A 244 -10.32 -4.30 22.95
CA SER A 244 -10.52 -4.41 24.40
C SER A 244 -10.61 -5.87 24.88
N GLU A 245 -11.28 -6.76 24.14
CA GLU A 245 -11.43 -8.18 24.52
C GLU A 245 -10.09 -8.93 24.60
N ILE A 246 -9.16 -8.64 23.69
CA ILE A 246 -7.82 -9.25 23.67
C ILE A 246 -7.05 -8.98 24.99
N ARG A 247 -7.37 -7.90 25.72
CA ARG A 247 -6.75 -7.57 27.02
C ARG A 247 -7.28 -8.46 28.14
N TYR A 248 -8.59 -8.71 28.17
CA TYR A 248 -9.20 -9.58 29.18
C TYR A 248 -8.73 -11.03 29.03
N ASN A 249 -8.56 -11.50 27.80
CA ASN A 249 -8.00 -12.84 27.56
C ASN A 249 -6.52 -12.95 27.91
N PHE A 250 -5.72 -11.87 27.80
CA PHE A 250 -4.31 -11.90 28.19
C PHE A 250 -4.12 -11.95 29.72
N LEU A 251 -5.00 -11.29 30.47
CA LEU A 251 -5.05 -11.40 31.94
C LEU A 251 -5.58 -12.77 32.39
N ALA A 252 -6.55 -13.35 31.67
CA ALA A 252 -7.07 -14.69 31.97
C ALA A 252 -6.10 -15.84 31.62
N VAL A 253 -5.14 -15.61 30.71
CA VAL A 253 -4.11 -16.60 30.30
C VAL A 253 -2.89 -16.61 31.24
N GLN A 254 -2.88 -15.82 32.33
CA GLN A 254 -1.95 -15.99 33.45
C GLN A 254 -2.31 -17.19 34.36
N LEU A 255 -3.00 -18.20 33.82
CA LEU A 255 -3.11 -19.50 34.49
C LEU A 255 -1.79 -20.26 34.32
N PRO A 256 -1.34 -20.98 35.37
CA PRO A 256 -0.05 -21.65 35.35
C PRO A 256 0.00 -22.62 34.17
N PHE A 257 1.06 -22.48 33.37
CA PHE A 257 1.44 -23.43 32.33
C PHE A 257 1.35 -24.85 32.90
N VAL A 258 0.34 -25.59 32.47
CA VAL A 258 0.31 -27.05 32.64
C VAL A 258 1.54 -27.56 31.92
N LYS A 259 2.47 -28.13 32.70
CA LYS A 259 3.63 -28.87 32.20
C LYS A 259 3.12 -30.05 31.39
N GLU A 260 2.88 -29.86 30.10
CA GLU A 260 2.80 -30.95 29.16
C GLU A 260 4.22 -31.47 28.94
N GLN A 261 4.59 -32.47 29.75
CA GLN A 261 5.71 -33.36 29.46
C GLN A 261 5.36 -34.21 28.24
N ASN A 262 5.37 -33.59 27.07
CA ASN A 262 5.31 -34.33 25.82
C ASN A 262 6.74 -34.75 25.45
N THR A 263 6.94 -36.06 25.56
CA THR A 263 8.10 -36.83 25.13
C THR A 263 8.71 -36.25 23.84
N MET A 264 9.84 -35.56 23.97
CA MET A 264 10.67 -35.17 22.84
C MET A 264 11.22 -36.44 22.20
N LYS A 265 10.48 -37.00 21.24
CA LYS A 265 11.07 -37.91 20.26
C LYS A 265 12.15 -37.12 19.53
N SER A 266 13.40 -37.54 19.75
CA SER A 266 14.58 -37.01 19.08
C SER A 266 14.37 -37.11 17.56
N TYR A 267 13.99 -35.99 16.95
CA TYR A 267 13.93 -35.87 15.50
C TYR A 267 15.37 -35.83 14.99
N ARG A 268 15.73 -36.85 14.21
CA ARG A 268 16.97 -36.94 13.43
C ARG A 268 17.30 -35.58 12.81
N HIS A 269 18.59 -35.23 12.86
CA HIS A 269 19.22 -34.02 12.32
C HIS A 269 18.71 -33.62 10.91
N SER A 270 17.56 -32.98 10.81
CA SER A 270 17.26 -32.15 9.64
C SER A 270 18.14 -30.92 9.75
N SER A 271 18.78 -30.50 8.66
CA SER A 271 19.54 -29.25 8.62
C SER A 271 18.69 -28.12 9.24
N GLY A 272 19.29 -27.28 10.11
CA GLY A 272 18.53 -26.24 10.84
C GLY A 272 17.73 -25.31 9.92
N PHE A 273 18.20 -25.13 8.68
CA PHE A 273 17.47 -24.42 7.63
C PHE A 273 16.16 -25.11 7.20
N GLN A 274 16.18 -26.43 7.00
CA GLN A 274 15.00 -27.17 6.57
C GLN A 274 13.89 -27.13 7.63
N ALA A 275 14.24 -27.24 8.92
CA ALA A 275 13.27 -27.10 10.01
C ALA A 275 12.62 -25.71 10.02
N LEU A 276 13.43 -24.66 9.89
CA LEU A 276 12.93 -23.28 9.84
C LEU A 276 12.10 -22.99 8.58
N TYR A 277 12.51 -23.52 7.44
CA TYR A 277 11.74 -23.44 6.20
C TYR A 277 10.38 -24.15 6.33
N GLN A 278 10.35 -25.36 6.91
CA GLN A 278 9.09 -26.10 7.12
C GLN A 278 8.16 -25.37 8.08
N LEU A 279 8.69 -24.71 9.10
CA LEU A 279 7.92 -23.89 10.04
C LEU A 279 7.28 -22.68 9.35
N GLU A 280 8.05 -21.96 8.51
CA GLU A 280 7.49 -20.83 7.76
C GLU A 280 6.51 -21.29 6.68
N ARG A 281 6.79 -22.42 6.01
CA ARG A 281 5.91 -23.03 5.02
C ARG A 281 4.59 -23.51 5.63
N SER A 282 4.60 -24.15 6.80
CA SER A 282 3.39 -24.66 7.44
C SER A 282 2.43 -23.53 7.83
N ARG A 283 2.96 -22.36 8.22
CA ARG A 283 2.18 -21.14 8.47
C ARG A 283 1.51 -20.63 7.19
N LEU A 284 2.27 -20.53 6.10
CA LEU A 284 1.70 -20.13 4.81
C LEU A 284 0.64 -21.13 4.36
N GLN A 285 0.88 -22.43 4.52
CA GLN A 285 -0.09 -23.49 4.22
C GLN A 285 -1.35 -23.41 5.07
N TYR A 286 -1.25 -23.02 6.35
CA TYR A 286 -2.42 -22.77 7.19
C TYR A 286 -3.32 -21.68 6.60
N PHE A 287 -2.73 -20.56 6.16
CA PHE A 287 -3.50 -19.51 5.47
C PHE A 287 -4.05 -20.00 4.13
N GLU A 288 -3.25 -20.69 3.32
CA GLU A 288 -3.73 -21.29 2.06
C GLU A 288 -4.87 -22.31 2.26
N GLY A 289 -4.93 -22.93 3.42
CA GLY A 289 -5.96 -23.90 3.81
C GLY A 289 -7.35 -23.29 4.02
N LEU A 290 -7.42 -21.97 4.24
CA LEU A 290 -8.68 -21.27 4.51
C LEU A 290 -9.59 -21.32 3.26
N LEU A 291 -10.83 -21.76 3.45
CA LEU A 291 -11.85 -21.89 2.40
C LEU A 291 -11.94 -20.67 1.45
N PRO A 292 -12.00 -19.41 1.92
CA PRO A 292 -12.03 -18.26 1.03
C PRO A 292 -10.79 -18.15 0.13
N ILE A 293 -9.59 -18.51 0.60
CA ILE A 293 -8.38 -18.48 -0.23
C ILE A 293 -8.44 -19.58 -1.30
N LYS A 294 -8.93 -20.77 -0.96
CA LYS A 294 -9.11 -21.85 -1.94
C LYS A 294 -10.06 -21.43 -3.06
N VAL A 295 -11.19 -20.80 -2.72
CA VAL A 295 -12.16 -20.28 -3.70
C VAL A 295 -11.52 -19.19 -4.57
N ILE A 296 -10.81 -18.23 -3.98
CA ILE A 296 -10.13 -17.15 -4.74
C ILE A 296 -9.07 -17.73 -5.69
N LYS A 297 -8.25 -18.69 -5.23
CA LYS A 297 -7.25 -19.35 -6.08
C LYS A 297 -7.90 -20.09 -7.24
N GLY A 298 -8.98 -20.85 -6.97
CA GLY A 298 -9.74 -21.56 -8.00
C GLY A 298 -10.36 -20.61 -9.02
N ALA A 299 -11.00 -19.53 -8.54
CA ALA A 299 -11.61 -18.51 -9.40
C ALA A 299 -10.57 -17.77 -10.25
N LEU A 300 -9.39 -17.46 -9.70
CA LEU A 300 -8.29 -16.85 -10.46
C LEU A 300 -7.77 -17.78 -11.57
N LEU A 301 -7.58 -19.06 -11.28
CA LEU A 301 -7.14 -20.04 -12.28
C LEU A 301 -8.19 -20.24 -13.39
N ALA A 302 -9.46 -20.40 -13.01
CA ALA A 302 -10.55 -20.52 -13.96
C ALA A 302 -10.71 -19.23 -14.80
N GLY A 303 -10.63 -18.06 -14.17
CA GLY A 303 -10.68 -16.77 -14.85
C GLY A 303 -9.55 -16.59 -15.85
N ALA A 304 -8.31 -16.95 -15.47
CA ALA A 304 -7.17 -16.91 -16.38
C ALA A 304 -7.39 -17.84 -17.59
N PHE A 305 -7.84 -19.08 -17.37
CA PHE A 305 -8.14 -19.99 -18.48
C PHE A 305 -9.21 -19.42 -19.44
N ILE A 306 -10.33 -18.94 -18.90
CA ILE A 306 -11.45 -18.41 -19.69
C ILE A 306 -11.04 -17.15 -20.48
N LEU A 307 -10.36 -16.21 -19.83
CA LEU A 307 -9.97 -14.94 -20.47
C LEU A 307 -9.01 -15.16 -21.65
N PHE A 308 -8.01 -16.02 -21.48
CA PHE A 308 -7.04 -16.33 -22.53
C PHE A 308 -7.61 -17.25 -23.63
N TYR A 309 -8.71 -17.98 -23.36
CA TYR A 309 -9.47 -18.69 -24.39
C TYR A 309 -10.38 -17.76 -25.23
N LEU A 310 -10.96 -16.73 -24.61
CA LEU A 310 -11.92 -15.84 -25.25
C LEU A 310 -11.28 -14.72 -26.07
N PHE A 311 -10.16 -14.15 -25.60
CA PHE A 311 -9.56 -12.94 -26.20
C PHE A 311 -8.17 -13.12 -26.81
N PRO A 312 -7.84 -14.25 -27.45
CA PRO A 312 -6.46 -14.50 -27.84
C PRO A 312 -6.03 -13.75 -29.11
N GLY A 313 -6.97 -13.12 -29.83
CA GLY A 313 -6.71 -12.31 -31.03
C GLY A 313 -6.52 -10.81 -30.76
N ASN A 314 -6.49 -10.37 -29.49
CA ASN A 314 -6.17 -8.99 -29.12
C ASN A 314 -4.87 -8.95 -28.33
N ASP A 315 -3.76 -8.78 -29.05
CA ASP A 315 -2.39 -8.85 -28.52
C ASP A 315 -2.16 -7.90 -27.33
N GLN A 316 -2.76 -6.70 -27.35
CA GLN A 316 -2.66 -5.73 -26.28
C GLN A 316 -3.39 -6.17 -25.00
N LEU A 317 -4.60 -6.73 -25.14
CA LEU A 317 -5.36 -7.24 -24.00
C LEU A 317 -4.70 -8.48 -23.40
N VAL A 318 -4.27 -9.43 -24.24
CA VAL A 318 -3.55 -10.64 -23.80
C VAL A 318 -2.33 -10.25 -22.98
N MET A 319 -1.52 -9.33 -23.50
CA MET A 319 -0.32 -8.87 -22.80
C MET A 319 -0.62 -8.15 -21.49
N THR A 320 -1.63 -7.27 -21.48
CA THR A 320 -2.04 -6.55 -20.26
C THR A 320 -2.51 -7.53 -19.19
N LEU A 321 -3.30 -8.53 -19.58
CA LEU A 321 -3.74 -9.60 -18.68
C LEU A 321 -2.56 -10.43 -18.17
N THR A 322 -1.59 -10.77 -19.02
CA THR A 322 -0.36 -11.48 -18.61
C THR A 322 0.44 -10.67 -17.60
N LYS A 323 0.64 -9.36 -17.85
CA LYS A 323 1.30 -8.45 -16.90
C LYS A 323 0.55 -8.45 -15.55
N MET A 324 -0.76 -8.19 -15.56
CA MET A 324 -1.56 -8.11 -14.32
C MET A 324 -1.55 -9.40 -13.51
N GLN A 325 -1.60 -10.56 -14.18
CA GLN A 325 -1.58 -11.88 -13.55
C GLN A 325 -0.35 -12.11 -12.68
N PHE A 326 0.82 -11.64 -13.13
CA PHE A 326 2.08 -11.82 -12.40
C PHE A 326 2.40 -10.67 -11.44
N ILE A 327 1.90 -9.46 -11.73
CA ILE A 327 2.04 -8.30 -10.85
C ILE A 327 1.39 -8.55 -9.48
N LEU A 328 0.15 -9.05 -9.48
CA LEU A 328 -0.67 -9.10 -8.27
C LEU A 328 -0.08 -10.02 -7.18
N PRO A 329 0.39 -11.26 -7.46
CA PRO A 329 1.01 -12.09 -6.44
C PRO A 329 2.34 -11.51 -5.89
N VAL A 330 3.12 -10.80 -6.72
CA VAL A 330 4.37 -10.15 -6.27
C VAL A 330 4.07 -9.01 -5.28
N LEU A 331 3.04 -8.21 -5.59
CA LEU A 331 2.60 -7.13 -4.72
C LEU A 331 2.06 -7.67 -3.39
N VAL A 332 1.24 -8.73 -3.43
CA VAL A 332 0.74 -9.42 -2.22
C VAL A 332 1.89 -9.91 -1.35
N ALA A 333 2.92 -10.51 -1.94
CA ALA A 333 4.08 -11.02 -1.21
C ALA A 333 4.89 -9.91 -0.53
N SER A 334 5.10 -8.81 -1.26
CA SER A 334 5.84 -7.64 -0.76
C SER A 334 5.10 -7.02 0.44
N ILE A 335 3.79 -6.84 0.30
CA ILE A 335 2.91 -6.31 1.34
C ILE A 335 2.82 -7.24 2.55
N TRP A 336 2.79 -8.57 2.32
CA TRP A 336 2.87 -9.56 3.39
C TRP A 336 4.14 -9.38 4.22
N ILE A 337 5.32 -9.31 3.60
CA ILE A 337 6.58 -9.11 4.33
C ILE A 337 6.60 -7.78 5.08
N MET A 338 6.13 -6.69 4.47
CA MET A 338 6.06 -5.36 5.10
C MET A 338 5.25 -5.38 6.40
N CYS A 339 4.16 -6.15 6.43
CA CYS A 339 3.23 -6.16 7.55
C CYS A 339 3.39 -7.35 8.50
N LYS A 340 4.21 -8.33 8.13
CA LYS A 340 4.53 -9.52 8.94
C LYS A 340 4.97 -9.16 10.36
N GLY A 341 5.80 -8.11 10.49
CA GLY A 341 6.28 -7.65 11.80
C GLY A 341 5.16 -7.15 12.74
N ALA A 342 4.11 -6.55 12.19
CA ALA A 342 2.94 -6.12 12.95
C ALA A 342 2.01 -7.29 13.29
N VAL A 343 1.79 -8.19 12.32
CA VAL A 343 0.90 -9.36 12.48
C VAL A 343 1.46 -10.37 13.48
N GLU A 344 2.77 -10.63 13.41
CA GLU A 344 3.42 -11.66 14.22
C GLU A 344 4.24 -11.08 15.38
N HIS A 345 3.99 -9.82 15.78
CA HIS A 345 4.73 -9.14 16.84
C HIS A 345 4.86 -9.98 18.13
N LYS A 346 3.78 -10.67 18.53
CA LYS A 346 3.78 -11.54 19.72
C LYS A 346 4.70 -12.76 19.57
N GLN A 347 4.85 -13.27 18.34
CA GLN A 347 5.68 -14.42 18.02
C GLN A 347 7.10 -14.03 17.65
N MET A 348 7.36 -12.73 17.43
CA MET A 348 8.68 -12.20 17.10
C MET A 348 9.70 -12.47 18.21
N ASN A 349 9.29 -12.32 19.48
CA ASN A 349 10.11 -12.66 20.64
C ASN A 349 10.48 -14.14 20.62
N TRP A 350 9.50 -15.02 20.40
CA TRP A 350 9.73 -16.46 20.30
C TRP A 350 10.65 -16.82 19.13
N ARG A 351 10.50 -16.17 17.97
CA ARG A 351 11.38 -16.38 16.81
C ARG A 351 12.82 -15.96 17.07
N LEU A 352 13.00 -14.84 17.75
CA LEU A 352 14.33 -14.34 18.11
C LEU A 352 15.02 -15.19 19.18
N SER A 353 14.26 -16.03 19.90
CA SER A 353 14.79 -17.00 20.87
C SER A 353 15.30 -18.29 20.22
N PHE A 354 15.12 -18.52 18.91
CA PHE A 354 15.67 -19.71 18.27
C PHE A 354 17.20 -19.69 18.31
N PRO A 355 17.87 -20.83 18.61
CA PRO A 355 19.33 -20.93 18.65
C PRO A 355 19.91 -21.04 17.23
N HIS A 356 19.47 -20.19 16.31
CA HIS A 356 19.89 -20.14 14.92
C HIS A 356 20.34 -18.72 14.55
N PRO A 357 21.30 -18.58 13.61
CA PRO A 357 21.74 -17.26 13.18
C PRO A 357 20.57 -16.48 12.55
N ARG A 358 20.48 -15.19 12.88
CA ARG A 358 19.38 -14.31 12.42
C ARG A 358 19.28 -14.22 10.90
N LEU A 359 20.40 -14.35 10.20
CA LEU A 359 20.44 -14.40 8.73
C LEU A 359 19.61 -15.57 8.20
N LEU A 360 19.74 -16.74 8.84
CA LEU A 360 19.08 -17.96 8.41
C LEU A 360 17.57 -17.90 8.68
N LEU A 361 17.13 -17.22 9.74
CA LEU A 361 15.72 -16.89 9.99
C LEU A 361 15.10 -15.98 8.91
N ILE A 362 15.84 -14.96 8.46
CA ILE A 362 15.40 -14.07 7.39
C ILE A 362 15.34 -14.82 6.06
N VAL A 363 16.40 -15.56 5.73
CA VAL A 363 16.50 -16.28 4.45
C VAL A 363 15.44 -17.37 4.38
N SER A 364 15.20 -18.14 5.44
CA SER A 364 14.14 -19.18 5.45
C SER A 364 12.76 -18.59 5.18
N ASN A 365 12.49 -17.39 5.70
CA ASN A 365 11.26 -16.67 5.45
C ASN A 365 11.14 -16.17 4.00
N ILE A 366 12.19 -15.54 3.45
CA ILE A 366 12.20 -15.07 2.06
C ILE A 366 12.04 -16.24 1.10
N VAL A 367 12.72 -17.36 1.36
CA VAL A 367 12.62 -18.56 0.53
C VAL A 367 11.22 -19.18 0.64
N ALA A 368 10.64 -19.28 1.84
CA ALA A 368 9.28 -19.80 2.02
C ALA A 368 8.25 -18.95 1.26
N THR A 369 8.28 -17.63 1.44
CA THR A 369 7.38 -16.69 0.73
C THR A 369 7.61 -16.71 -0.78
N GLY A 370 8.87 -16.61 -1.22
CA GLY A 370 9.24 -16.66 -2.64
C GLY A 370 8.77 -17.94 -3.34
N VAL A 371 8.99 -19.11 -2.74
CA VAL A 371 8.55 -20.40 -3.30
C VAL A 371 7.02 -20.48 -3.38
N THR A 372 6.28 -19.99 -2.37
CA THR A 372 4.81 -20.00 -2.44
C THR A 372 4.28 -19.12 -3.58
N VAL A 373 4.87 -17.95 -3.79
CA VAL A 373 4.46 -17.01 -4.84
C VAL A 373 4.84 -17.54 -6.22
N LEU A 374 6.03 -18.14 -6.35
CA LEU A 374 6.48 -18.76 -7.59
C LEU A 374 5.60 -19.97 -7.96
N ARG A 375 5.16 -20.76 -6.97
CA ARG A 375 4.17 -21.83 -7.19
C ARG A 375 2.85 -21.28 -7.74
N ILE A 376 2.38 -20.14 -7.20
CA ILE A 376 1.17 -19.47 -7.72
C ILE A 376 1.40 -18.96 -9.14
N HIS A 377 2.56 -18.35 -9.44
CA HIS A 377 2.92 -17.92 -10.78
C HIS A 377 2.91 -19.10 -11.77
N LEU A 378 3.51 -20.23 -11.38
CA LEU A 378 3.53 -21.44 -12.22
C LEU A 378 2.12 -21.98 -12.46
N MET A 379 1.27 -22.07 -11.44
CA MET A 379 -0.12 -22.51 -11.60
C MET A 379 -0.92 -21.60 -12.53
N LEU A 380 -0.82 -20.28 -12.31
CA LEU A 380 -1.46 -19.29 -13.18
C LEU A 380 -0.89 -19.37 -14.60
N GLY A 381 0.41 -19.59 -14.74
CA GLY A 381 1.08 -19.74 -16.03
C GLY A 381 0.63 -20.98 -16.81
N ILE A 382 0.48 -22.11 -16.13
CA ILE A 382 -0.08 -23.33 -16.73
C ILE A 382 -1.52 -23.09 -17.17
N ALA A 383 -2.33 -22.40 -16.35
CA ALA A 383 -3.71 -22.07 -16.70
C ALA A 383 -3.80 -21.16 -17.94
N THR A 384 -2.92 -20.17 -18.08
CA THR A 384 -2.86 -19.31 -19.28
C THR A 384 -2.42 -20.08 -20.52
N LEU A 385 -1.39 -20.92 -20.40
CA LEU A 385 -0.92 -21.74 -21.53
C LEU A 385 -1.99 -22.75 -21.97
N ALA A 386 -2.73 -23.33 -21.03
CA ALA A 386 -3.86 -24.19 -21.32
C ALA A 386 -4.99 -23.41 -22.05
N GLY A 387 -5.27 -22.17 -21.63
CA GLY A 387 -6.26 -21.31 -22.30
C GLY A 387 -5.86 -20.95 -23.74
N ILE A 388 -4.61 -20.55 -23.96
CA ILE A 388 -4.05 -20.26 -25.29
C ILE A 388 -4.03 -21.54 -26.15
N GLY A 389 -3.63 -22.69 -25.59
CA GLY A 389 -3.64 -23.97 -26.29
C GLY A 389 -5.05 -24.42 -26.70
N ALA A 390 -6.05 -24.21 -25.84
CA ALA A 390 -7.45 -24.48 -26.17
C ALA A 390 -7.96 -23.52 -27.26
N ALA A 391 -7.51 -22.26 -27.26
CA ALA A 391 -7.83 -21.31 -28.32
C ALA A 391 -7.20 -21.69 -29.67
N LEU A 392 -5.97 -22.22 -29.66
CA LEU A 392 -5.31 -22.75 -30.85
C LEU A 392 -6.06 -23.97 -31.40
N ALA A 393 -6.41 -24.92 -30.54
CA ALA A 393 -7.21 -26.10 -30.92
C ALA A 393 -8.59 -25.73 -31.44
N GLY A 394 -9.19 -24.66 -30.91
CA GLY A 394 -10.47 -24.11 -31.37
C GLY A 394 -10.39 -23.18 -32.58
N GLY A 395 -9.23 -23.05 -33.23
CA GLY A 395 -9.04 -22.25 -34.45
C GLY A 395 -9.16 -20.73 -34.24
N ARG A 396 -9.04 -20.24 -33.00
CA ARG A 396 -9.16 -18.81 -32.65
C ARG A 396 -7.83 -18.05 -32.73
N THR A 397 -6.72 -18.74 -32.95
CA THR A 397 -5.37 -18.17 -33.02
C THR A 397 -4.51 -18.87 -34.05
N ASN A 398 -3.44 -18.20 -34.46
CA ASN A 398 -2.44 -18.74 -35.36
C ASN A 398 -1.21 -19.23 -34.58
N PHE A 399 -0.48 -20.18 -35.15
CA PHE A 399 0.73 -20.71 -34.52
C PHE A 399 1.82 -19.65 -34.32
N ALA A 400 1.95 -18.72 -35.29
CA ALA A 400 2.93 -17.63 -35.22
C ALA A 400 2.64 -16.63 -34.07
N SER A 401 1.37 -16.35 -33.76
CA SER A 401 1.05 -15.47 -32.63
C SER A 401 1.30 -16.17 -31.29
N VAL A 402 1.07 -17.49 -31.22
CA VAL A 402 1.36 -18.29 -30.02
C VAL A 402 2.86 -18.32 -29.71
N THR A 403 3.74 -18.39 -30.72
CA THR A 403 5.19 -18.36 -30.49
C THR A 403 5.64 -17.01 -29.93
N ASP A 404 5.11 -15.90 -30.43
CA ASP A 404 5.42 -14.56 -29.92
C ASP A 404 4.88 -14.38 -28.49
N TYR A 405 3.67 -14.88 -28.21
CA TYR A 405 3.12 -14.89 -26.86
C TYR A 405 3.96 -15.68 -25.88
N LEU A 406 4.50 -16.84 -26.27
CA LEU A 406 5.37 -17.64 -25.42
C LEU A 406 6.66 -16.90 -25.07
N HIS A 407 7.28 -16.19 -26.03
CA HIS A 407 8.48 -15.41 -25.79
C HIS A 407 8.24 -14.29 -24.78
N TRP A 408 7.18 -13.50 -24.98
CA TRP A 408 6.82 -12.42 -24.06
C TRP A 408 6.35 -12.93 -22.70
N PHE A 409 5.62 -14.05 -22.68
CA PHE A 409 5.18 -14.70 -21.45
C PHE A 409 6.37 -15.15 -20.60
N ALA A 410 7.37 -15.79 -21.21
CA ALA A 410 8.59 -16.21 -20.53
C ALA A 410 9.36 -15.00 -19.97
N TYR A 411 9.48 -13.93 -20.76
CA TYR A 411 10.14 -12.68 -20.34
C TYR A 411 9.42 -12.03 -19.15
N ILE A 412 8.09 -11.91 -19.18
CA ILE A 412 7.32 -11.33 -18.08
C ILE A 412 7.40 -12.20 -16.82
N PHE A 413 7.31 -13.52 -16.96
CA PHE A 413 7.45 -14.45 -15.84
C PHE A 413 8.83 -14.32 -15.17
N LEU A 414 9.91 -14.25 -15.95
CA LEU A 414 11.26 -14.13 -15.41
C LEU A 414 11.49 -12.76 -14.77
N THR A 415 10.96 -11.70 -15.39
CA THR A 415 11.01 -10.34 -14.86
C THR A 415 10.24 -10.25 -13.53
N SER A 416 9.03 -10.82 -13.45
CA SER A 416 8.25 -10.79 -12.21
C SER A 416 8.89 -11.61 -11.10
N ALA A 417 9.49 -12.76 -11.42
CA ALA A 417 10.24 -13.58 -10.47
C ALA A 417 11.48 -12.84 -9.95
N LEU A 418 12.22 -12.15 -10.83
CA LEU A 418 13.35 -11.33 -10.43
C LEU A 418 12.91 -10.20 -9.48
N MET A 419 11.88 -9.45 -9.87
CA MET A 419 11.37 -8.34 -9.07
C MET A 419 10.85 -8.80 -7.71
N LEU A 420 10.24 -9.99 -7.63
CA LEU A 420 9.87 -10.61 -6.37
C LEU A 420 11.10 -10.78 -5.47
N PHE A 421 12.16 -11.44 -5.92
CA PHE A 421 13.33 -11.65 -5.07
C PHE A 421 14.02 -10.34 -4.70
N LEU A 422 14.11 -9.39 -5.63
CA LEU A 422 14.63 -8.05 -5.34
C LEU A 422 13.81 -7.37 -4.25
N SER A 423 12.49 -7.34 -4.35
CA SER A 423 11.62 -6.67 -3.38
C SER A 423 11.69 -7.32 -2.00
N LEU A 424 11.62 -8.66 -1.91
CA LEU A 424 11.64 -9.37 -0.63
C LEU A 424 12.99 -9.21 0.10
N CYS A 425 14.10 -9.17 -0.63
CA CYS A 425 15.44 -8.96 -0.08
C CYS A 425 15.69 -7.49 0.29
N LEU A 426 15.30 -6.54 -0.56
CA LEU A 426 15.45 -5.10 -0.30
C LEU A 426 14.64 -4.70 0.94
N LEU A 427 13.45 -5.27 1.14
CA LEU A 427 12.62 -5.06 2.33
C LEU A 427 13.33 -5.35 3.65
N GLN A 428 14.33 -6.24 3.66
CA GLN A 428 15.07 -6.58 4.89
C GLN A 428 15.93 -5.42 5.40
N ILE A 429 16.26 -4.45 4.54
CA ILE A 429 16.99 -3.24 4.98
C ILE A 429 16.17 -2.40 5.96
N SER A 430 14.83 -2.57 5.97
CA SER A 430 13.95 -1.88 6.92
C SER A 430 14.39 -2.07 8.37
N TYR A 431 14.90 -3.25 8.75
CA TYR A 431 15.41 -3.51 10.10
C TYR A 431 16.63 -2.65 10.45
N TYR A 432 17.51 -2.36 9.47
CA TYR A 432 18.61 -1.42 9.67
C TYR A 432 18.10 0.01 9.80
N LEU A 433 17.12 0.39 8.98
CA LEU A 433 16.51 1.72 9.03
C LEU A 433 15.88 2.03 10.41
N MET A 434 15.48 1.01 11.16
CA MET A 434 14.95 1.15 12.53
C MET A 434 16.00 1.54 13.58
N LYS A 435 17.30 1.57 13.25
CA LYS A 435 18.40 1.91 14.18
C LYS A 435 18.33 3.34 14.73
N SER A 436 17.80 4.28 13.95
CA SER A 436 17.75 5.71 14.32
C SER A 436 16.41 6.31 13.95
N LYS A 437 15.92 7.26 14.76
CA LYS A 437 14.67 8.00 14.49
C LYS A 437 14.68 8.73 13.15
N ILE A 438 15.86 9.21 12.73
CA ILE A 438 16.03 9.89 11.43
C ILE A 438 15.96 8.87 10.29
N LEU A 439 16.61 7.73 10.49
CA LEU A 439 16.72 6.66 9.51
C LEU A 439 15.38 5.93 9.29
N ILE A 440 14.51 5.88 10.32
CA ILE A 440 13.13 5.39 10.23
C ILE A 440 12.34 6.15 9.16
N GLY A 441 12.63 7.45 8.95
CA GLY A 441 12.00 8.25 7.90
C GLY A 441 12.20 7.66 6.50
N LEU A 442 13.30 6.93 6.26
CA LEU A 442 13.60 6.28 4.97
C LEU A 442 12.84 4.96 4.76
N ILE A 443 12.14 4.43 5.76
CA ILE A 443 11.27 3.25 5.57
C ILE A 443 10.11 3.59 4.64
N PHE A 444 9.57 4.81 4.75
CA PHE A 444 8.47 5.28 3.91
C PHE A 444 8.83 5.30 2.41
N PRO A 445 9.90 5.97 1.95
CA PRO A 445 10.28 5.93 0.53
C PRO A 445 10.66 4.53 0.06
N LEU A 446 11.29 3.70 0.90
CA LEU A 446 11.55 2.29 0.58
C LEU A 446 10.24 1.54 0.26
N TYR A 447 9.24 1.66 1.12
CA TYR A 447 7.93 1.03 0.95
C TYR A 447 7.19 1.57 -0.27
N MET A 448 7.31 2.87 -0.55
CA MET A 448 6.76 3.49 -1.75
C MET A 448 7.40 2.95 -3.03
N ILE A 449 8.72 2.81 -3.07
CA ILE A 449 9.43 2.25 -4.23
C ILE A 449 8.97 0.81 -4.49
N ILE A 450 8.81 0.00 -3.44
CA ILE A 450 8.35 -1.38 -3.58
C ILE A 450 6.88 -1.46 -3.99
N ALA A 451 6.03 -0.56 -3.47
CA ALA A 451 4.64 -0.45 -3.90
C ALA A 451 4.51 -0.05 -5.38
N LEU A 452 5.35 0.89 -5.83
CA LEU A 452 5.39 1.42 -7.19
C LEU A 452 6.28 0.60 -8.13
N GLN A 453 6.88 -0.49 -7.65
CA GLN A 453 7.85 -1.29 -8.42
C GLN A 453 7.28 -1.71 -9.79
N GLN A 454 5.97 -2.00 -9.85
CA GLN A 454 5.33 -2.48 -11.07
C GLN A 454 5.12 -1.37 -12.09
N THR A 455 4.87 -0.15 -11.64
CA THR A 455 4.84 1.03 -12.51
C THR A 455 6.24 1.30 -13.05
N ILE A 456 7.28 1.18 -12.21
CA ILE A 456 8.66 1.34 -12.64
C ILE A 456 9.03 0.28 -13.69
N VAL A 457 8.72 -1.00 -13.43
CA VAL A 457 8.98 -2.11 -14.35
C VAL A 457 8.20 -1.94 -15.67
N ASN A 458 6.91 -1.61 -15.59
CA ASN A 458 6.10 -1.42 -16.79
C ASN A 458 6.61 -0.26 -17.66
N ASN A 459 7.17 0.79 -17.07
CA ASN A 459 7.67 1.94 -17.82
C ASN A 459 9.11 1.76 -18.33
N THR A 460 9.89 0.84 -17.76
CA THR A 460 11.34 0.72 -18.05
C THR A 460 11.72 -0.60 -18.73
N LEU A 461 11.08 -1.71 -18.35
CA LEU A 461 11.43 -3.06 -18.80
C LEU A 461 10.46 -3.63 -19.82
N LEU A 462 9.28 -3.02 -19.96
CA LEU A 462 8.21 -3.48 -20.85
C LEU A 462 7.84 -2.35 -21.82
N PRO A 463 7.70 -2.63 -23.13
CA PRO A 463 7.24 -1.63 -24.08
C PRO A 463 5.75 -1.31 -23.86
N GLU A 464 5.37 -0.07 -24.21
CA GLU A 464 3.99 0.42 -24.12
C GLU A 464 3.06 -0.29 -25.11
N THR A 465 3.55 -0.58 -26.32
CA THR A 465 2.86 -1.37 -27.34
C THR A 465 3.82 -2.42 -27.90
N ILE A 466 3.32 -3.64 -28.11
CA ILE A 466 4.10 -4.72 -28.73
C ILE A 466 3.60 -4.84 -30.16
N GLN A 467 4.53 -4.71 -31.10
CA GLN A 467 4.27 -5.03 -32.50
C GLN A 467 4.71 -6.47 -32.76
N ILE A 468 3.99 -7.19 -33.62
CA ILE A 468 4.35 -8.55 -34.06
C ILE A 468 5.79 -8.53 -34.61
N GLY A 469 6.64 -9.44 -34.13
CA GLY A 469 8.07 -9.48 -34.48
C GLY A 469 9.00 -8.65 -33.56
N GLN A 470 8.47 -7.91 -32.58
CA GLN A 470 9.30 -7.22 -31.58
C GLN A 470 9.77 -8.21 -30.50
N THR A 471 11.09 -8.29 -30.32
CA THR A 471 11.69 -9.18 -29.31
C THR A 471 11.87 -8.48 -27.96
N PRO A 472 11.66 -9.20 -26.84
CA PRO A 472 11.91 -8.64 -25.51
C PRO A 472 13.40 -8.34 -25.28
N ASN A 473 13.68 -7.32 -24.48
CA ASN A 473 15.05 -6.90 -24.20
C ASN A 473 15.70 -7.77 -23.11
N TRP A 474 16.12 -8.97 -23.50
CA TRP A 474 16.79 -9.93 -22.61
C TRP A 474 18.09 -9.39 -22.00
N LEU A 475 18.79 -8.51 -22.72
CA LEU A 475 20.03 -7.90 -22.24
C LEU A 475 19.77 -7.01 -21.02
N LEU A 476 18.74 -6.17 -21.09
CA LEU A 476 18.36 -5.30 -19.96
C LEU A 476 17.99 -6.13 -18.73
N LEU A 477 17.23 -7.22 -18.91
CA LEU A 477 16.92 -8.15 -17.84
C LEU A 477 18.20 -8.77 -17.24
N GLY A 478 19.16 -9.16 -18.08
CA GLY A 478 20.47 -9.65 -17.64
C GLY A 478 21.29 -8.63 -16.85
N TRP A 479 21.24 -7.35 -17.21
CA TRP A 479 21.89 -6.29 -16.42
C TRP A 479 21.22 -6.08 -15.05
N VAL A 480 19.88 -6.10 -15.02
CA VAL A 480 19.13 -5.97 -13.76
C VAL A 480 19.39 -7.18 -12.85
N THR A 481 19.52 -8.40 -13.37
CA THR A 481 19.90 -9.56 -12.55
C THR A 481 21.32 -9.42 -12.02
N LEU A 482 22.28 -9.04 -12.88
CA LEU A 482 23.69 -8.91 -12.53
C LEU A 482 23.94 -7.86 -11.44
N ILE A 483 23.25 -6.71 -11.51
CA ILE A 483 23.46 -5.61 -10.55
C ILE A 483 22.49 -5.73 -9.36
N GLY A 484 21.23 -6.05 -9.63
CA GLY A 484 20.16 -6.03 -8.64
C GLY A 484 20.29 -7.15 -7.61
N LEU A 485 20.57 -8.39 -8.04
CA LEU A 485 20.62 -9.52 -7.11
C LEU A 485 21.76 -9.41 -6.09
N PRO A 486 23.01 -9.02 -6.46
CA PRO A 486 24.06 -8.81 -5.46
C PRO A 486 23.73 -7.69 -4.48
N LEU A 487 23.15 -6.58 -4.97
CA LEU A 487 22.73 -5.47 -4.12
C LEU A 487 21.65 -5.91 -3.13
N ALA A 488 20.64 -6.64 -3.60
CA ALA A 488 19.58 -7.20 -2.78
C ALA A 488 20.11 -8.24 -1.77
N ALA A 489 21.06 -9.08 -2.18
CA ALA A 489 21.72 -10.04 -1.29
C ALA A 489 22.52 -9.36 -0.19
N ALA A 490 23.16 -8.22 -0.47
CA ALA A 490 23.86 -7.41 0.53
C ALA A 490 22.93 -6.82 1.60
N CYS A 491 21.65 -6.61 1.29
CA CYS A 491 20.66 -6.16 2.27
C CYS A 491 20.35 -7.21 3.35
N LEU A 492 20.52 -8.50 3.06
CA LEU A 492 20.20 -9.60 3.97
C LEU A 492 21.07 -9.62 5.25
N PRO A 493 22.42 -9.62 5.17
CA PRO A 493 23.26 -9.58 6.37
C PRO A 493 23.08 -8.29 7.16
N VAL A 494 22.83 -7.17 6.47
CA VAL A 494 22.54 -5.88 7.10
C VAL A 494 21.24 -5.96 7.90
N GLY A 495 20.14 -6.44 7.31
CA GLY A 495 18.88 -6.66 8.01
C GLY A 495 19.00 -7.64 9.19
N ALA A 496 19.75 -8.73 9.01
CA ALA A 496 19.96 -9.78 10.02
C ALA A 496 20.61 -9.26 11.30
N ARG A 497 21.60 -8.36 11.19
CA ARG A 497 22.26 -7.76 12.35
C ARG A 497 21.28 -6.98 13.23
N TYR A 498 20.36 -6.25 12.60
CA TYR A 498 19.45 -5.30 13.27
C TYR A 498 18.05 -5.85 13.56
N LEU A 499 17.76 -7.10 13.23
CA LEU A 499 16.45 -7.71 13.44
C LEU A 499 15.97 -7.67 14.91
N HIS A 500 16.88 -7.62 15.88
CA HIS A 500 16.56 -7.49 17.31
C HIS A 500 15.92 -6.14 17.70
N LEU A 501 16.14 -5.09 16.90
CA LEU A 501 15.60 -3.75 17.19
C LEU A 501 14.07 -3.70 17.14
N VAL A 502 13.43 -4.66 16.45
CA VAL A 502 11.97 -4.77 16.43
C VAL A 502 11.40 -5.01 17.83
N ILE A 503 12.13 -5.70 18.71
CA ILE A 503 11.75 -5.90 20.12
C ILE A 503 12.15 -4.70 20.99
N ALA A 504 13.34 -4.13 20.76
CA ALA A 504 13.86 -3.05 21.59
C ALA A 504 12.94 -1.81 21.61
N GLN A 505 12.35 -1.47 20.46
CA GLN A 505 11.38 -0.38 20.35
C GLN A 505 10.09 -0.62 21.14
N SER A 506 9.65 -1.88 21.32
CA SER A 506 8.49 -2.18 22.16
C SER A 506 8.80 -2.03 23.65
N ASN A 507 10.02 -2.37 24.08
CA ASN A 507 10.40 -2.36 25.50
C ASN A 507 10.82 -0.98 26.04
N GLU A 508 11.46 -0.12 25.23
CA GLU A 508 11.79 1.25 25.65
C GLU A 508 10.54 2.08 26.03
N THR A 509 9.41 1.83 25.36
CA THR A 509 8.14 2.48 25.72
C THR A 509 7.55 1.99 27.05
N VAL A 510 7.95 0.80 27.52
CA VAL A 510 7.52 0.22 28.81
C VAL A 510 8.44 0.67 29.95
N ILE A 511 9.75 0.79 29.70
CA ILE A 511 10.73 1.17 30.73
C ILE A 511 10.64 2.68 31.06
N ARG A 512 10.40 3.56 30.07
CA ARG A 512 10.15 4.99 30.32
C ARG A 512 8.85 5.31 31.07
N LYS A 513 8.02 4.32 31.40
CA LYS A 513 6.82 4.48 32.24
C LYS A 513 7.06 4.09 33.71
N LYS A 514 8.19 3.44 34.03
CA LYS A 514 8.55 3.03 35.40
C LYS A 514 9.48 4.03 36.11
N HIS A 515 9.97 5.02 35.38
CA HIS A 515 10.67 6.21 35.86
C HIS A 515 9.92 7.42 35.33
#